data_AF-A0A0B1TDS1-F1
#
_entry.id   AF-A0A0B1TDS1-F1
#
_cell.length_a   1.000
_cell.length_b   1.000
_cell.length_c   1.000
_cell.angle_alpha   90.00
_cell.angle_beta   90.00
_cell.angle_gamma   90.00
#
_symmetry.space_group_name_H-M   'P 1'
#
loop_
_entity.id
_entity.type
_entity.pdbx_description
1 polymer ?
#
loop_
_entity_poly.entity_id
_entity_poly.type
_entity_poly.pdbx_seq_one_letter_code
_entity_poly.pdbx_strand_id
1 'polypeptide(L)'
;MDLVVLKIILLAVMTIVMIVFGLIPMKILKVLSTKSFERRAGIIISMLSCFAGGVFLGVCFLDLMPDALESYGEWKEEAGIKSEYPFVPLFFMVGFYIVNIIEEVVGKFCGHDHEMPGERNHAATLVSHVSNNMNGYVVGAQDNGNNAKAVVKSLTFVLALMFHASLEGFAFGVQTSTISVTTLFGGIIVHKAVVAFSVGTKLAEAHPHRPWVVIFLIVLVSLVTPLGGGIGIALENSDMDELTKNAVTCILVSLSLGTFIHITFFEVSESLVTSLFPIIAN
;
A
#
# COMPACT_ATOMS: atom_id res chain seq x y z
N MET A 1 -23.36 -20.06 -10.38
CA MET A 1 -22.23 -19.54 -11.17
C MET A 1 -21.05 -20.46 -10.91
N ASP A 2 -20.24 -20.71 -11.93
CA ASP A 2 -18.95 -21.37 -11.73
C ASP A 2 -18.05 -20.53 -10.80
N LEU A 3 -17.30 -21.17 -9.90
CA LEU A 3 -16.50 -20.49 -8.87
C LEU A 3 -15.39 -19.65 -9.53
N VAL A 4 -14.78 -20.17 -10.59
CA VAL A 4 -13.75 -19.44 -11.34
C VAL A 4 -14.34 -18.19 -11.99
N VAL A 5 -15.53 -18.30 -12.60
CA VAL A 5 -16.25 -17.16 -13.17
C VAL A 5 -16.56 -16.12 -12.09
N LEU A 6 -17.01 -16.55 -10.90
CA LEU A 6 -17.25 -15.65 -9.77
C LEU A 6 -15.97 -14.89 -9.38
N LYS A 7 -14.84 -15.60 -9.21
CA LYS A 7 -13.55 -14.97 -8.88
C LYS A 7 -13.12 -13.95 -9.92
N ILE A 8 -13.26 -14.26 -11.21
CA ILE A 8 -12.92 -13.33 -12.31
C ILE A 8 -13.78 -12.06 -12.25
N ILE A 9 -15.09 -12.21 -12.02
CA ILE A 9 -15.99 -11.05 -11.88
C ILE A 9 -15.57 -10.19 -10.68
N LEU A 10 -15.29 -10.81 -9.53
CA LEU A 10 -14.91 -10.08 -8.31
C LEU A 10 -13.55 -9.39 -8.46
N LEU A 11 -12.56 -10.02 -9.12
CA LEU A 11 -11.28 -9.39 -9.46
C LEU A 11 -11.46 -8.19 -10.40
N ALA A 12 -12.38 -8.28 -11.37
CA ALA A 12 -12.72 -7.15 -12.24
C ALA A 12 -13.36 -6.00 -11.43
N VAL A 13 -14.28 -6.31 -10.52
CA VAL A 13 -14.89 -5.31 -9.62
C VAL A 13 -13.83 -4.63 -8.74
N MET A 14 -12.92 -5.39 -8.14
CA MET A 14 -11.79 -4.86 -7.36
C MET A 14 -10.91 -3.91 -8.20
N THR A 15 -10.68 -4.23 -9.47
CA THR A 15 -9.93 -3.39 -10.41
C THR A 15 -10.65 -2.08 -10.68
N ILE A 16 -11.97 -2.15 -10.94
CA ILE A 16 -12.81 -0.98 -11.18
C ILE A 16 -12.83 -0.08 -9.94
N VAL A 17 -13.01 -0.65 -8.73
CA VAL A 17 -12.99 0.12 -7.48
C VAL A 17 -11.66 0.84 -7.29
N MET A 18 -10.53 0.15 -7.53
CA MET A 18 -9.21 0.76 -7.44
C MET A 18 -9.06 1.97 -8.38
N ILE A 19 -9.50 1.83 -9.64
CA ILE A 19 -9.42 2.92 -10.61
C ILE A 19 -10.36 4.08 -10.21
N VAL A 20 -11.62 3.79 -9.89
CA VAL A 20 -12.61 4.81 -9.55
C VAL A 20 -12.15 5.59 -8.31
N PHE A 21 -11.85 4.91 -7.20
CA PHE A 21 -11.45 5.57 -5.96
C PHE A 21 -10.06 6.22 -6.05
N GLY A 22 -9.15 5.67 -6.87
CA GLY A 22 -7.83 6.26 -7.10
C GLY A 22 -7.87 7.55 -7.92
N LEU A 23 -8.84 7.71 -8.82
CA LEU A 23 -8.94 8.92 -9.65
C LEU A 23 -9.76 10.05 -8.99
N ILE A 24 -10.57 9.74 -7.98
CA ILE A 24 -11.38 10.72 -7.22
C ILE A 24 -10.51 11.88 -6.65
N PRO A 25 -9.38 11.64 -5.95
CA PRO A 25 -8.52 12.69 -5.40
C PRO A 25 -8.04 13.71 -6.43
N MET A 26 -7.75 13.30 -7.66
CA MET A 26 -7.28 14.21 -8.70
C MET A 26 -8.33 15.26 -9.10
N LYS A 27 -9.61 14.92 -9.05
CA LYS A 27 -10.71 15.86 -9.34
C LYS A 27 -10.95 16.77 -8.14
N ILE A 28 -10.93 16.19 -6.94
CA ILE A 28 -11.06 16.90 -5.66
C ILE A 28 -9.99 17.98 -5.58
N LEU A 29 -8.70 17.65 -5.67
CA LEU A 29 -7.59 18.62 -5.55
C LEU A 29 -7.66 19.75 -6.59
N LYS A 30 -8.15 19.50 -7.81
CA LYS A 30 -8.34 20.54 -8.84
C LYS A 30 -9.50 21.50 -8.52
N VAL A 31 -10.60 21.00 -7.99
CA VAL A 31 -11.77 21.82 -7.61
C VAL A 31 -11.48 22.67 -6.37
N LEU A 32 -10.55 22.23 -5.53
CA LEU A 32 -10.24 22.80 -4.23
C LEU A 32 -9.27 23.99 -4.21
N SER A 33 -8.78 24.46 -5.37
CA SER A 33 -7.80 25.57 -5.49
C SER A 33 -8.31 26.97 -5.06
N THR A 34 -9.41 27.08 -4.30
CA THR A 34 -9.93 28.35 -3.78
C THR A 34 -9.61 28.49 -2.28
N LYS A 35 -8.83 29.52 -1.91
CA LYS A 35 -8.22 29.73 -0.58
C LYS A 35 -9.13 29.55 0.64
N SER A 36 -10.44 29.80 0.54
CA SER A 36 -11.38 29.64 1.65
C SER A 36 -11.74 28.17 1.95
N PHE A 37 -11.56 27.28 0.99
CA PHE A 37 -11.96 25.87 1.09
C PHE A 37 -10.81 24.97 1.54
N GLU A 38 -9.56 25.41 1.40
CA GLU A 38 -8.34 24.70 1.81
C GLU A 38 -8.34 24.32 3.31
N ARG A 39 -8.77 25.21 4.22
CA ARG A 39 -8.80 24.90 5.66
C ARG A 39 -9.81 23.82 6.01
N ARG A 40 -11.01 23.85 5.40
CA ARG A 40 -12.05 22.81 5.62
C ARG A 40 -11.64 21.48 4.98
N ALA A 41 -10.98 21.55 3.83
CA ALA A 41 -10.46 20.37 3.13
C ALA A 41 -9.39 19.65 3.93
N GLY A 42 -8.45 20.38 4.52
CA GLY A 42 -7.41 19.80 5.37
C GLY A 42 -8.01 19.03 6.55
N ILE A 43 -9.03 19.57 7.22
CA ILE A 43 -9.73 18.87 8.31
C ILE A 43 -10.42 17.59 7.81
N ILE A 44 -11.08 17.65 6.65
CA ILE A 44 -11.74 16.47 6.05
C ILE A 44 -10.70 15.40 5.67
N ILE A 45 -9.61 15.81 5.03
CA ILE A 45 -8.50 14.92 4.65
C ILE A 45 -7.88 14.28 5.89
N SER A 46 -7.69 15.04 6.97
CA SER A 46 -7.20 14.55 8.26
C SER A 46 -8.14 13.52 8.92
N MET A 47 -9.45 13.77 8.90
CA MET A 47 -10.44 12.83 9.45
C MET A 47 -10.51 11.55 8.61
N LEU A 48 -10.54 11.67 7.28
CA LEU A 48 -10.50 10.53 6.36
C LEU A 48 -9.23 9.70 6.52
N SER A 49 -8.11 10.40 6.74
CA SER A 49 -6.81 9.84 7.08
C SER A 49 -6.87 9.00 8.36
N CYS A 50 -7.30 9.57 9.48
CA CYS A 50 -7.42 8.84 10.76
C CYS A 50 -8.37 7.64 10.63
N PHE A 51 -9.49 7.83 9.94
CA PHE A 51 -10.43 6.76 9.62
C PHE A 51 -9.79 5.63 8.80
N ALA A 52 -9.00 5.98 7.77
CA ALA A 52 -8.27 5.01 6.96
C ALA A 52 -7.30 4.18 7.80
N GLY A 53 -6.56 4.80 8.72
CA GLY A 53 -5.68 4.10 9.66
C GLY A 53 -6.43 3.07 10.52
N GLY A 54 -7.62 3.43 11.02
CA GLY A 54 -8.48 2.52 11.76
C GLY A 54 -9.01 1.36 10.92
N VAL A 55 -9.43 1.62 9.67
CA VAL A 55 -9.86 0.58 8.72
C VAL A 55 -8.71 -0.38 8.41
N PHE A 56 -7.50 0.13 8.17
CA PHE A 56 -6.32 -0.71 7.92
C PHE A 56 -5.97 -1.58 9.12
N LEU A 57 -5.96 -1.01 10.32
CA LEU A 57 -5.70 -1.79 11.53
C LEU A 57 -6.77 -2.88 11.74
N GLY A 58 -8.04 -2.54 11.49
CA GLY A 58 -9.15 -3.48 11.55
C GLY A 58 -8.99 -4.64 10.57
N VAL A 59 -8.68 -4.36 9.30
CA VAL A 59 -8.43 -5.37 8.27
C VAL A 59 -7.23 -6.24 8.64
N CYS A 60 -6.16 -5.65 9.17
CA CYS A 60 -4.98 -6.40 9.58
C CYS A 60 -5.30 -7.46 10.64
N PHE A 61 -6.06 -7.09 11.68
CA PHE A 61 -6.31 -7.98 12.82
C PHE A 61 -7.56 -8.84 12.69
N LEU A 62 -8.57 -8.40 11.94
CA LEU A 62 -9.86 -9.09 11.84
C LEU A 62 -10.03 -9.88 10.55
N ASP A 63 -9.22 -9.63 9.53
CA ASP A 63 -9.30 -10.26 8.21
C ASP A 63 -8.00 -11.04 7.95
N LEU A 64 -6.89 -10.32 7.74
CA LEU A 64 -5.62 -10.91 7.28
C LEU A 64 -4.94 -11.82 8.33
N MET A 65 -5.00 -11.46 9.61
CA MET A 65 -4.36 -12.26 10.67
C MET A 65 -5.09 -13.58 10.91
N PRO A 66 -6.42 -13.62 11.07
CA PRO A 66 -7.18 -14.86 11.10
C PRO A 66 -6.93 -15.74 9.87
N ASP A 67 -6.96 -15.17 8.66
CA ASP A 67 -6.72 -15.92 7.42
C ASP A 67 -5.32 -16.57 7.39
N ALA A 68 -4.29 -15.86 7.84
CA ALA A 68 -2.93 -16.40 7.94
C ALA A 68 -2.83 -17.55 8.95
N LEU A 69 -3.55 -17.46 10.07
CA LEU A 69 -3.58 -18.50 11.09
C LEU A 69 -4.38 -19.73 10.64
N GLU A 70 -5.49 -19.53 9.93
CA GLU A 70 -6.30 -20.60 9.34
C GLU A 70 -5.49 -21.36 8.27
N SER A 71 -4.86 -20.63 7.34
CA SER A 71 -3.99 -21.23 6.31
C SER A 71 -2.83 -22.04 6.93
N TYR A 72 -2.28 -21.59 8.06
CA TYR A 72 -1.27 -22.34 8.79
C TYR A 72 -1.83 -23.59 9.47
N GLY A 73 -3.07 -23.54 9.97
CA GLY A 73 -3.76 -24.68 10.56
C GLY A 73 -3.91 -25.82 9.54
N GLU A 74 -4.39 -25.50 8.34
CA GLU A 74 -4.54 -26.44 7.23
C GLU A 74 -3.20 -27.08 6.86
N TRP A 75 -2.17 -26.26 6.63
CA TRP A 75 -0.84 -26.76 6.30
C TRP A 75 -0.21 -27.61 7.42
N LYS A 76 -0.41 -27.23 8.68
CA LYS A 76 0.16 -27.94 9.84
C LYS A 76 -0.46 -29.33 10.01
N GLU A 77 -1.77 -29.45 9.86
CA GLU A 77 -2.50 -30.72 9.98
C GLU A 77 -2.04 -31.70 8.90
N GLU A 78 -1.95 -31.24 7.65
CA GLU A 78 -1.57 -32.06 6.52
C GLU A 78 -0.09 -32.48 6.56
N ALA A 79 0.79 -31.58 6.99
CA ALA A 79 2.23 -31.86 7.11
C ALA A 79 2.59 -32.76 8.30
N GLY A 80 1.64 -33.03 9.22
CA GLY A 80 1.90 -33.77 10.46
C GLY A 80 2.91 -33.08 11.39
N ILE A 81 3.06 -31.75 11.29
CA ILE A 81 4.07 -30.99 12.03
C ILE A 81 3.65 -30.88 13.50
N LYS A 82 4.37 -31.59 14.37
CA LYS A 82 4.22 -31.48 15.84
C LYS A 82 4.92 -30.27 16.46
N SER A 83 5.53 -29.42 15.63
CA SER A 83 6.25 -28.24 16.10
C SER A 83 5.27 -27.15 16.59
N GLU A 84 5.59 -26.54 17.72
CA GLU A 84 4.92 -25.33 18.23
C GLU A 84 5.57 -24.04 17.69
N TYR A 85 6.48 -24.16 16.71
CA TYR A 85 7.18 -23.01 16.15
C TYR A 85 6.20 -22.02 15.47
N PRO A 86 6.29 -20.71 15.75
CA PRO A 86 5.37 -19.70 15.24
C PRO A 86 5.70 -19.29 13.79
N PHE A 87 5.35 -20.14 12.81
CA PHE A 87 5.61 -19.86 11.39
C PHE A 87 4.88 -18.61 10.85
N VAL A 88 3.63 -18.38 11.25
CA VAL A 88 2.88 -17.19 10.82
C VAL A 88 3.60 -15.89 11.25
N PRO A 89 3.97 -15.69 12.54
CA PRO A 89 4.81 -14.56 12.94
C PRO A 89 6.16 -14.48 12.22
N LEU A 90 6.81 -15.60 11.90
CA LEU A 90 8.06 -15.60 11.13
C LEU A 90 7.85 -14.98 9.74
N PHE A 91 6.90 -15.51 8.96
CA PHE A 91 6.63 -15.03 7.61
C PHE A 91 6.05 -13.62 7.61
N PHE A 92 5.26 -13.26 8.62
CA PHE A 92 4.86 -11.88 8.86
C PHE A 92 6.06 -10.94 8.97
N MET A 93 7.07 -11.28 9.80
CA MET A 93 8.27 -10.44 9.95
C MET A 93 9.07 -10.38 8.65
N VAL A 94 9.17 -11.49 7.91
CA VAL A 94 9.81 -11.49 6.58
C VAL A 94 9.07 -10.55 5.64
N GLY A 95 7.74 -10.60 5.58
CA GLY A 95 6.92 -9.73 4.74
C GLY A 95 7.10 -8.25 5.08
N PHE A 96 7.13 -7.92 6.37
CA PHE A 96 7.41 -6.58 6.86
C PHE A 96 8.78 -6.05 6.39
N TYR A 97 9.85 -6.86 6.51
CA TYR A 97 11.19 -6.45 6.10
C TYR A 97 11.40 -6.46 4.58
N ILE A 98 10.67 -7.27 3.81
CA ILE A 98 10.77 -7.25 2.34
C ILE A 98 10.41 -5.87 1.79
N VAL A 99 9.40 -5.22 2.34
CA VAL A 99 9.05 -3.86 1.89
C VAL A 99 10.21 -2.90 2.17
N ASN A 100 10.77 -2.90 3.39
CA ASN A 100 11.95 -2.10 3.72
C ASN A 100 13.13 -2.34 2.77
N ILE A 101 13.36 -3.59 2.35
CA ILE A 101 14.41 -3.92 1.38
C ILE A 101 14.10 -3.31 0.02
N ILE A 102 12.85 -3.39 -0.46
CA ILE A 102 12.42 -2.74 -1.71
C ILE A 102 12.68 -1.23 -1.63
N GLU A 103 12.33 -0.60 -0.51
CA GLU A 103 12.54 0.84 -0.32
C GLU A 103 14.02 1.23 -0.39
N GLU A 104 14.88 0.52 0.33
CA GLU A 104 16.32 0.78 0.39
C GLU A 104 17.00 0.52 -0.96
N VAL A 105 16.61 -0.55 -1.65
CA VAL A 105 17.11 -0.90 -2.98
C VAL A 105 16.76 0.20 -3.98
N VAL A 106 15.48 0.58 -4.08
CA VAL A 106 15.02 1.63 -5.00
C VAL A 106 15.67 2.97 -4.65
N GLY A 107 15.80 3.30 -3.36
CA GLY A 107 16.50 4.49 -2.90
C GLY A 107 17.96 4.54 -3.37
N LYS A 108 18.70 3.43 -3.28
CA LYS A 108 20.11 3.35 -3.74
C LYS A 108 20.26 3.40 -5.26
N PHE A 109 19.39 2.70 -6.00
CA PHE A 109 19.47 2.65 -7.46
C PHE A 109 18.96 3.91 -8.14
N CYS A 110 17.96 4.59 -7.57
CA CYS A 110 17.37 5.79 -8.14
C CYS A 110 17.83 7.10 -7.46
N GLY A 111 18.48 7.04 -6.30
CA GLY A 111 19.00 8.19 -5.56
C GLY A 111 20.45 8.56 -5.86
N HIS A 112 20.99 8.16 -7.02
CA HIS A 112 22.37 8.45 -7.38
C HIS A 112 22.56 9.91 -7.82
N ASP A 113 22.66 10.81 -6.85
CA ASP A 113 23.29 12.13 -7.00
C ASP A 113 24.16 12.36 -5.76
N HIS A 114 25.47 12.09 -5.89
CA HIS A 114 26.57 12.51 -5.01
C HIS A 114 26.22 12.82 -3.54
N GLU A 115 26.24 11.81 -2.66
CA GLU A 115 26.45 12.06 -1.23
C GLU A 115 27.89 12.59 -1.03
N MET A 116 28.02 13.91 -0.84
CA MET A 116 29.17 14.46 -0.12
C MET A 116 29.06 14.00 1.34
N PRO A 117 30.13 13.48 1.96
CA PRO A 117 30.06 12.92 3.31
C PRO A 117 29.92 14.04 4.33
N GLY A 118 28.74 14.20 4.93
CA GLY A 118 28.52 15.15 6.01
C GLY A 118 27.11 15.11 6.57
N GLU A 119 27.02 14.84 7.87
CA GLU A 119 25.85 15.03 8.74
C GLU A 119 24.74 13.97 8.72
N ARG A 120 25.00 12.90 9.47
CA ARG A 120 23.97 12.19 10.22
C ARG A 120 23.31 13.16 11.20
N ASN A 121 22.10 13.63 10.89
CA ASN A 121 21.25 14.30 11.87
C ASN A 121 20.00 13.47 12.14
N HIS A 122 20.16 12.48 13.01
CA HIS A 122 19.05 12.03 13.86
C HIS A 122 18.73 13.17 14.85
N ALA A 123 17.46 13.54 14.96
CA ALA A 123 16.84 14.21 16.11
C ALA A 123 17.00 15.74 16.37
N ALA A 124 16.96 16.62 15.35
CA ALA A 124 16.86 18.07 15.60
C ALA A 124 16.05 18.88 14.56
N THR A 125 14.72 18.71 14.50
CA THR A 125 13.82 19.58 13.72
C THR A 125 12.79 20.27 14.61
N LEU A 126 13.21 20.82 15.75
CA LEU A 126 12.34 21.57 16.68
C LEU A 126 12.87 22.97 17.03
N VAL A 127 13.97 23.45 16.44
CA VAL A 127 14.61 24.72 16.86
C VAL A 127 15.02 25.68 15.72
N SER A 128 14.78 25.39 14.44
CA SER A 128 15.13 26.37 13.37
C SER A 128 14.08 27.46 13.11
N HIS A 129 12.98 27.50 13.87
CA HIS A 129 11.83 28.39 13.59
C HIS A 129 11.98 29.86 14.04
N VAL A 130 13.20 30.37 14.33
CA VAL A 130 13.38 31.75 14.84
C VAL A 130 14.51 32.54 14.14
N SER A 131 14.75 32.39 12.83
CA SER A 131 15.58 33.39 12.16
C SER A 131 15.28 33.67 10.69
N ASN A 132 14.96 34.95 10.48
CA ASN A 132 15.11 35.78 9.29
C ASN A 132 14.09 35.74 8.15
N ASN A 133 13.19 36.70 8.28
CA ASN A 133 12.50 37.41 7.21
C ASN A 133 13.39 38.58 6.70
N MET A 134 14.04 38.46 5.54
CA MET A 134 14.28 39.55 4.56
C MET A 134 15.19 39.12 3.37
N ASN A 135 14.65 39.29 2.16
CA ASN A 135 15.28 39.58 0.86
C ASN A 135 16.46 38.74 0.34
N GLY A 136 16.22 38.04 -0.77
CA GLY A 136 17.27 37.57 -1.67
C GLY A 136 16.73 36.78 -2.87
N TYR A 137 16.59 37.45 -4.01
CA TYR A 137 16.36 36.84 -5.32
C TYR A 137 17.55 35.93 -5.66
N VAL A 138 17.32 34.61 -5.78
CA VAL A 138 18.25 33.69 -6.44
C VAL A 138 17.45 32.84 -7.43
N VAL A 139 17.73 33.09 -8.70
CA VAL A 139 17.24 32.33 -9.85
C VAL A 139 17.94 30.97 -9.91
N GLY A 140 17.12 29.92 -10.03
CA GLY A 140 17.34 28.79 -10.94
C GLY A 140 18.58 27.92 -10.76
N ALA A 141 18.47 26.87 -9.92
CA ALA A 141 19.10 25.55 -10.14
C ALA A 141 18.61 24.48 -9.13
N GLN A 142 17.38 24.58 -8.58
CA GLN A 142 16.90 23.71 -7.50
C GLN A 142 15.61 22.94 -7.84
N ASP A 143 15.38 22.68 -9.13
CA ASP A 143 14.19 21.96 -9.60
C ASP A 143 14.46 20.44 -9.76
N ASN A 144 15.66 20.05 -10.24
CA ASN A 144 15.95 18.62 -10.50
C ASN A 144 16.06 17.76 -9.22
N GLY A 145 16.71 18.25 -8.16
CA GLY A 145 16.95 17.47 -6.93
C GLY A 145 15.70 17.22 -6.08
N ASN A 146 14.74 18.15 -6.08
CA ASN A 146 13.47 17.99 -5.37
C ASN A 146 12.51 17.08 -6.15
N ASN A 147 12.49 17.20 -7.49
CA ASN A 147 11.68 16.34 -8.35
C ASN A 147 12.17 14.87 -8.31
N ALA A 148 13.49 14.63 -8.32
CA ALA A 148 14.05 13.29 -8.21
C ALA A 148 13.65 12.61 -6.89
N LYS A 149 13.76 13.32 -5.76
CA LYS A 149 13.35 12.80 -4.44
C LYS A 149 11.86 12.48 -4.37
N ALA A 150 11.00 13.35 -4.89
CA ALA A 150 9.56 13.11 -4.95
C ALA A 150 9.19 11.91 -5.84
N VAL A 151 9.86 11.79 -7.00
CA VAL A 151 9.71 10.65 -7.90
C VAL A 151 10.12 9.35 -7.22
N VAL A 152 11.30 9.31 -6.58
CA VAL A 152 11.79 8.13 -5.85
C VAL A 152 10.82 7.73 -4.74
N LYS A 153 10.35 8.69 -3.92
CA LYS A 153 9.35 8.42 -2.87
C LYS A 153 8.06 7.85 -3.45
N SER A 154 7.57 8.40 -4.57
CA SER A 154 6.36 7.89 -5.23
C SER A 154 6.56 6.51 -5.87
N LEU A 155 7.75 6.23 -6.41
CA LEU A 155 8.09 4.97 -7.05
C LEU A 155 8.20 3.85 -6.03
N THR A 156 8.96 4.09 -4.95
CA THR A 156 9.11 3.18 -3.83
C THR A 156 7.75 2.79 -3.25
N PHE A 157 6.90 3.80 -2.97
CA PHE A 157 5.54 3.61 -2.48
C PHE A 157 4.67 2.75 -3.42
N VAL A 158 4.71 3.04 -4.72
CA VAL A 158 3.95 2.26 -5.71
C VAL A 158 4.45 0.82 -5.79
N LEU A 159 5.76 0.60 -5.75
CA LEU A 159 6.35 -0.74 -5.82
C LEU A 159 6.00 -1.60 -4.59
N ALA A 160 6.07 -1.03 -3.39
CA ALA A 160 5.64 -1.69 -2.16
C ALA A 160 4.18 -2.13 -2.24
N LEU A 161 3.30 -1.23 -2.67
CA LEU A 161 1.89 -1.52 -2.88
C LEU A 161 1.61 -2.56 -3.96
N MET A 162 2.36 -2.54 -5.07
CA MET A 162 2.24 -3.58 -6.09
C MET A 162 2.61 -4.95 -5.51
N PHE A 163 3.69 -5.04 -4.74
CA PHE A 163 4.07 -6.29 -4.11
C PHE A 163 2.96 -6.81 -3.18
N HIS A 164 2.45 -5.98 -2.29
CA HIS A 164 1.33 -6.35 -1.42
C HIS A 164 0.07 -6.76 -2.19
N ALA A 165 -0.36 -5.95 -3.16
CA ALA A 165 -1.55 -6.22 -3.97
C ALA A 165 -1.44 -7.52 -4.78
N SER A 166 -0.22 -7.95 -5.12
CA SER A 166 0.00 -9.23 -5.79
C SER A 166 -0.24 -10.42 -4.85
N LEU A 167 0.18 -10.31 -3.58
CA LEU A 167 -0.02 -11.33 -2.55
C LEU A 167 -1.49 -11.42 -2.12
N GLU A 168 -2.15 -10.27 -1.94
CA GLU A 168 -3.59 -10.17 -1.68
C GLU A 168 -4.40 -10.80 -2.83
N GLY A 169 -4.07 -10.45 -4.08
CA GLY A 169 -4.70 -11.04 -5.26
C GLY A 169 -4.52 -12.56 -5.29
N PHE A 170 -3.30 -13.04 -5.05
CA PHE A 170 -3.01 -14.47 -4.98
C PHE A 170 -3.85 -15.18 -3.91
N ALA A 171 -3.89 -14.64 -2.68
CA ALA A 171 -4.67 -15.17 -1.57
C ALA A 171 -6.17 -15.27 -1.89
N PHE A 172 -6.70 -14.27 -2.63
CA PHE A 172 -8.07 -14.31 -3.14
C PHE A 172 -8.26 -15.40 -4.21
N GLY A 173 -7.27 -15.58 -5.09
CA GLY A 173 -7.32 -16.54 -6.19
C GLY A 173 -7.36 -18.01 -5.74
N VAL A 174 -6.71 -18.34 -4.63
CA VAL A 174 -6.62 -19.72 -4.10
C VAL A 174 -7.86 -20.18 -3.32
N GLN A 175 -8.79 -19.28 -3.00
CA GLN A 175 -9.97 -19.61 -2.19
C GLN A 175 -10.87 -20.70 -2.82
N THR A 176 -11.18 -21.77 -2.10
CA THR A 176 -11.87 -22.96 -2.68
C THR A 176 -13.39 -22.92 -2.53
N SER A 177 -13.93 -22.13 -1.61
CA SER A 177 -15.36 -22.05 -1.32
C SER A 177 -15.97 -20.71 -1.74
N THR A 178 -17.25 -20.75 -2.13
CA THR A 178 -18.02 -19.51 -2.40
C THR A 178 -18.10 -18.64 -1.16
N ILE A 179 -18.22 -19.24 0.04
CA ILE A 179 -18.30 -18.49 1.29
C ILE A 179 -17.00 -17.72 1.50
N SER A 180 -15.85 -18.41 1.50
CA SER A 180 -14.53 -17.80 1.66
C SER A 180 -14.24 -16.72 0.61
N VAL A 181 -14.60 -16.96 -0.66
CA VAL A 181 -14.48 -15.96 -1.73
C VAL A 181 -15.31 -14.70 -1.41
N THR A 182 -16.56 -14.87 -0.98
CA THR A 182 -17.45 -13.73 -0.70
C THR A 182 -17.10 -12.98 0.59
N THR A 183 -16.65 -13.67 1.64
CA THR A 183 -16.21 -13.05 2.90
C THR A 183 -14.92 -12.27 2.68
N LEU A 184 -13.93 -12.89 2.04
CA LEU A 184 -12.65 -12.25 1.71
C LEU A 184 -12.85 -11.07 0.75
N PHE A 185 -13.74 -11.20 -0.24
CA PHE A 185 -14.11 -10.06 -1.10
C PHE A 185 -14.67 -8.88 -0.30
N GLY A 186 -15.49 -9.15 0.72
CA GLY A 186 -16.08 -8.12 1.58
C GLY A 186 -15.02 -7.31 2.34
N GLY A 187 -14.03 -8.00 2.93
CA GLY A 187 -12.87 -7.36 3.57
C GLY A 187 -12.02 -6.59 2.57
N ILE A 188 -11.70 -7.23 1.43
CA ILE A 188 -10.91 -6.66 0.34
C ILE A 188 -11.51 -5.38 -0.22
N ILE A 189 -12.79 -5.37 -0.58
CA ILE A 189 -13.35 -4.23 -1.30
C ILE A 189 -13.34 -2.94 -0.48
N VAL A 190 -13.54 -3.07 0.84
CA VAL A 190 -13.50 -1.93 1.77
C VAL A 190 -12.10 -1.36 1.86
N HIS A 191 -11.09 -2.18 2.14
CA HIS A 191 -9.73 -1.68 2.27
C HIS A 191 -9.16 -1.23 0.94
N LYS A 192 -9.51 -1.88 -0.17
CA LYS A 192 -9.07 -1.50 -1.51
C LYS A 192 -9.61 -0.14 -1.95
N ALA A 193 -10.83 0.22 -1.58
CA ALA A 193 -11.37 1.56 -1.81
C ALA A 193 -10.58 2.64 -1.02
N VAL A 194 -10.23 2.35 0.23
CA VAL A 194 -9.43 3.25 1.08
C VAL A 194 -7.99 3.38 0.56
N VAL A 195 -7.31 2.27 0.26
CA VAL A 195 -5.97 2.25 -0.37
C VAL A 195 -5.99 3.08 -1.64
N ALA A 196 -6.96 2.83 -2.53
CA ALA A 196 -7.07 3.52 -3.80
C ALA A 196 -7.11 5.05 -3.62
N PHE A 197 -7.97 5.52 -2.71
CA PHE A 197 -8.08 6.95 -2.41
C PHE A 197 -6.78 7.53 -1.83
N SER A 198 -6.13 6.84 -0.88
CA SER A 198 -4.87 7.28 -0.28
C SER A 198 -3.74 7.34 -1.31
N VAL A 199 -3.61 6.33 -2.17
CA VAL A 199 -2.64 6.27 -3.27
C VAL A 199 -2.87 7.39 -4.27
N GLY A 200 -4.13 7.58 -4.69
CA GLY A 200 -4.51 8.62 -5.62
C GLY A 200 -4.19 10.02 -5.10
N THR A 201 -4.41 10.26 -3.81
CA THR A 201 -4.08 11.54 -3.15
C THR A 201 -2.58 11.79 -3.17
N LYS A 202 -1.77 10.82 -2.73
CA LYS A 202 -0.30 10.93 -2.71
C LYS A 202 0.30 11.16 -4.10
N LEU A 203 -0.13 10.40 -5.10
CA LEU A 203 0.37 10.56 -6.46
C LEU A 203 -0.04 11.90 -7.06
N ALA A 204 -1.26 12.37 -6.79
CA ALA A 204 -1.73 13.66 -7.26
C ALA A 204 -0.97 14.84 -6.63
N GLU A 205 -0.62 14.73 -5.34
CA GLU A 205 0.23 15.71 -4.63
C GLU A 205 1.69 15.66 -5.10
N ALA A 206 2.24 14.47 -5.37
CA ALA A 206 3.61 14.31 -5.85
C ALA A 206 3.79 14.76 -7.31
N HIS A 207 2.73 14.68 -8.14
CA HIS A 207 2.79 14.96 -9.58
C HIS A 207 1.72 15.97 -10.04
N PRO A 208 1.64 17.20 -9.48
CA PRO A 208 0.54 18.13 -9.72
C PRO A 208 0.42 18.58 -11.19
N HIS A 209 1.55 18.64 -11.90
CA HIS A 209 1.60 19.06 -13.31
C HIS A 209 1.54 17.87 -14.30
N ARG A 210 1.50 16.62 -13.83
CA ARG A 210 1.56 15.42 -14.69
C ARG A 210 0.42 14.42 -14.38
N PRO A 211 -0.86 14.79 -14.61
CA PRO A 211 -2.00 13.93 -14.29
C PRO A 211 -1.98 12.59 -15.05
N TRP A 212 -1.38 12.55 -16.25
CA TRP A 212 -1.23 11.32 -17.03
C TRP A 212 -0.33 10.28 -16.34
N VAL A 213 0.70 10.72 -15.60
CA VAL A 213 1.57 9.82 -14.83
C VAL A 213 0.77 9.21 -13.67
N VAL A 214 -0.04 10.02 -12.98
CA VAL A 214 -0.92 9.55 -11.90
C VAL A 214 -1.93 8.51 -12.40
N ILE A 215 -2.60 8.79 -13.52
CA ILE A 215 -3.55 7.85 -14.15
C ILE A 215 -2.83 6.54 -14.50
N PHE A 216 -1.67 6.63 -15.15
CA PHE A 216 -0.88 5.47 -15.54
C PHE A 216 -0.50 4.60 -14.33
N LEU A 217 0.02 5.20 -13.26
CA LEU A 217 0.41 4.48 -12.05
C LEU A 217 -0.78 3.83 -11.33
N ILE A 218 -1.93 4.52 -11.25
CA ILE A 218 -3.16 3.95 -10.66
C ILE A 218 -3.63 2.74 -11.46
N VAL A 219 -3.65 2.85 -12.79
CA VAL A 219 -4.02 1.73 -13.67
C VAL A 219 -3.04 0.57 -13.48
N LEU A 220 -1.74 0.85 -13.43
CA LEU A 220 -0.71 -0.16 -13.22
C LEU A 220 -0.93 -0.91 -11.89
N VAL A 221 -1.11 -0.19 -10.78
CA VAL A 221 -1.40 -0.81 -9.46
C VAL A 221 -2.70 -1.61 -9.51
N SER A 222 -3.74 -1.11 -10.18
CA SER A 222 -5.04 -1.79 -10.25
C SER A 222 -4.98 -3.15 -10.95
N LEU A 223 -4.06 -3.33 -11.90
CA LEU A 223 -3.87 -4.58 -12.63
C LEU A 223 -3.08 -5.64 -11.84
N VAL A 224 -2.41 -5.27 -10.74
CA VAL A 224 -1.60 -6.24 -9.99
C VAL A 224 -2.47 -7.25 -9.22
N THR A 225 -3.60 -6.82 -8.64
CA THR A 225 -4.52 -7.75 -7.97
C THR A 225 -5.11 -8.82 -8.90
N PRO A 226 -5.68 -8.50 -10.09
CA PRO A 226 -6.16 -9.54 -11.00
C PRO A 226 -5.03 -10.42 -11.55
N LEU A 227 -3.80 -9.91 -11.69
CA LEU A 227 -2.64 -10.73 -12.03
C LEU A 227 -2.31 -11.71 -10.91
N GLY A 228 -2.22 -11.25 -9.66
CA GLY A 228 -2.04 -12.11 -8.49
C GLY A 228 -3.15 -13.15 -8.37
N GLY A 229 -4.41 -12.74 -8.53
CA GLY A 229 -5.57 -13.63 -8.49
C GLY A 229 -5.59 -14.64 -9.62
N GLY A 230 -5.15 -14.27 -10.82
CA GLY A 230 -4.96 -15.21 -11.92
C GLY A 230 -3.92 -16.28 -11.58
N ILE A 231 -2.80 -15.90 -10.95
CA ILE A 231 -1.78 -16.85 -10.48
C ILE A 231 -2.33 -17.75 -9.38
N GLY A 232 -3.09 -17.21 -8.42
CA GLY A 232 -3.73 -18.01 -7.37
C GLY A 232 -4.75 -19.01 -7.92
N ILE A 233 -5.58 -18.60 -8.88
CA ILE A 233 -6.51 -19.50 -9.59
C ILE A 233 -5.73 -20.59 -10.34
N ALA A 234 -4.63 -20.24 -11.01
CA ALA A 234 -3.81 -21.20 -11.73
C ALA A 234 -3.14 -22.21 -10.79
N LEU A 235 -2.63 -21.77 -9.64
CA LEU A 235 -2.07 -22.66 -8.62
C LEU A 235 -3.15 -23.60 -8.08
N GLU A 236 -4.33 -23.07 -7.77
CA GLU A 236 -5.44 -23.88 -7.24
C GLU A 236 -5.87 -24.98 -8.21
N ASN A 237 -5.95 -24.66 -9.51
CA ASN A 237 -6.30 -25.62 -10.56
C ASN A 237 -5.13 -26.49 -11.04
N SER A 238 -3.93 -26.34 -10.48
CA SER A 238 -2.78 -27.15 -10.89
C SER A 238 -2.85 -28.56 -10.30
N ASP A 239 -2.19 -29.53 -10.95
CA ASP A 239 -2.06 -30.92 -10.47
C ASP A 239 -1.03 -31.07 -9.32
N MET A 240 -0.64 -29.97 -8.67
CA MET A 240 0.26 -29.98 -7.52
C MET A 240 -0.41 -30.64 -6.30
N ASP A 241 0.39 -31.26 -5.44
CA ASP A 241 -0.09 -31.81 -4.18
C ASP A 241 -0.66 -30.72 -3.26
N GLU A 242 -1.71 -31.08 -2.52
CA GLU A 242 -2.44 -30.19 -1.63
C GLU A 242 -1.53 -29.62 -0.53
N LEU A 243 -0.63 -30.44 0.02
CA LEU A 243 0.41 -30.03 0.96
C LEU A 243 1.25 -28.86 0.45
N THR A 244 1.74 -28.92 -0.78
CA THR A 244 2.53 -27.84 -1.38
C THR A 244 1.69 -26.61 -1.66
N LYS A 245 0.43 -26.75 -2.11
CA LYS A 245 -0.48 -25.62 -2.30
C LYS A 245 -0.73 -24.89 -0.97
N ASN A 246 -1.04 -25.63 0.08
CA ASN A 246 -1.29 -25.11 1.41
C ASN A 246 -0.04 -24.47 2.02
N ALA A 247 1.14 -25.05 1.80
CA ALA A 247 2.41 -24.45 2.19
C ALA A 247 2.65 -23.09 1.52
N VAL A 248 2.48 -23.02 0.19
CA VAL A 248 2.66 -21.78 -0.58
C VAL A 248 1.63 -20.73 -0.16
N THR A 249 0.36 -21.12 0.00
CA THR A 249 -0.70 -20.24 0.48
C THR A 249 -0.39 -19.69 1.86
N CYS A 250 -0.04 -20.54 2.83
CA CYS A 250 0.33 -20.12 4.17
C CYS A 250 1.48 -19.10 4.16
N ILE A 251 2.52 -19.34 3.36
CA ILE A 251 3.67 -18.42 3.24
C ILE A 251 3.23 -17.09 2.64
N LEU A 252 2.54 -17.10 1.49
CA LEU A 252 2.19 -15.88 0.76
C LEU A 252 1.13 -15.04 1.50
N VAL A 253 0.16 -15.65 2.16
CA VAL A 253 -0.83 -14.96 3.01
C VAL A 253 -0.15 -14.32 4.22
N SER A 254 0.76 -15.04 4.89
CA SER A 254 1.50 -14.49 6.03
C SER A 254 2.46 -13.35 5.62
N LEU A 255 3.10 -13.46 4.45
CA LEU A 255 3.88 -12.36 3.86
C LEU A 255 2.98 -11.16 3.55
N SER A 256 1.79 -11.39 3.00
CA SER A 256 0.80 -10.35 2.72
C SER A 256 0.46 -9.56 3.97
N LEU A 257 0.17 -10.23 5.08
CA LEU A 257 -0.08 -9.61 6.39
C LEU A 257 1.09 -8.71 6.84
N GLY A 258 2.33 -9.17 6.68
CA GLY A 258 3.54 -8.39 7.02
C GLY A 258 3.71 -7.14 6.15
N THR A 259 3.56 -7.29 4.84
CA THR A 259 3.64 -6.18 3.88
C THR A 259 2.54 -5.14 4.11
N PHE A 260 1.32 -5.59 4.42
CA PHE A 260 0.18 -4.72 4.69
C PHE A 260 0.42 -3.83 5.91
N ILE A 261 0.98 -4.39 6.98
CA ILE A 261 1.23 -3.62 8.19
C ILE A 261 2.35 -2.60 7.98
N HIS A 262 3.39 -2.95 7.21
CA HIS A 262 4.43 -2.00 6.83
C HIS A 262 3.83 -0.81 6.07
N ILE A 263 3.06 -1.09 5.01
CA ILE A 263 2.39 -0.07 4.19
C ILE A 263 1.48 0.81 5.04
N THR A 264 0.74 0.21 5.98
CA THR A 264 -0.16 0.94 6.88
C THR A 264 0.61 1.91 7.79
N PHE A 265 1.67 1.45 8.45
CA PHE A 265 2.38 2.27 9.43
C PHE A 265 3.39 3.23 8.79
N PHE A 266 4.18 2.80 7.82
CA PHE A 266 5.27 3.64 7.30
C PHE A 266 4.81 4.49 6.14
N GLU A 267 4.01 3.94 5.24
CA GLU A 267 3.63 4.71 4.06
C GLU A 267 2.38 5.53 4.35
N VAL A 268 1.30 4.88 4.80
CA VAL A 268 0.02 5.56 5.02
C VAL A 268 0.13 6.49 6.24
N SER A 269 0.55 6.00 7.41
CA SER A 269 0.56 6.83 8.62
C SER A 269 1.54 8.02 8.57
N GLU A 270 2.69 7.93 7.89
CA GLU A 270 3.58 9.08 7.70
C GLU A 270 2.94 10.17 6.83
N SER A 271 2.18 9.75 5.81
CA SER A 271 1.38 10.66 4.99
C SER A 271 0.29 11.35 5.81
N LEU A 272 -0.36 10.61 6.71
CA LEU A 272 -1.37 11.17 7.62
C LEU A 272 -0.80 12.28 8.49
N VAL A 273 0.35 12.03 9.13
CA VAL A 273 0.99 12.96 10.06
C VAL A 273 1.48 14.22 9.34
N THR A 274 2.06 14.05 8.14
CA THR A 274 2.57 15.17 7.34
C THR A 274 1.45 16.07 6.79
N SER A 275 0.28 15.54 6.43
CA SER A 275 -0.89 16.34 6.05
C SER A 275 -1.54 17.08 7.24
N LEU A 276 -1.42 16.55 8.45
CA LEU A 276 -2.02 17.07 9.69
C LEU A 276 -1.24 18.26 10.29
N PHE A 277 0.09 18.19 10.24
CA PHE A 277 0.98 19.15 10.90
C PHE A 277 0.76 20.63 10.52
N PRO A 278 0.61 21.01 9.22
CA PRO A 278 0.39 22.41 8.86
C PRO A 278 -1.00 22.95 9.22
N ILE A 279 -1.97 22.10 9.58
CA ILE A 279 -3.33 22.50 9.95
C ILE A 279 -3.43 22.79 11.46
N ILE A 280 -2.66 22.08 12.28
CA ILE A 280 -2.63 22.25 13.74
C ILE A 280 -1.71 23.42 14.14
N ALA A 281 -0.67 23.69 13.35
CA ALA A 281 0.32 24.74 13.63
C ALA A 281 -0.16 26.18 13.29
N ASN A 282 -1.44 26.37 12.89
CA ASN A 282 -2.03 27.64 12.43
C ASN A 282 -3.43 27.88 13.03
#